data_AF-A0A9P6VES6-F1
#
_entry.id   AF-A0A9P6VES6-F1
#
_cell.length_a   1.000
_cell.length_b   1.000
_cell.length_c   1.000
_cell.angle_alpha   90.00
_cell.angle_beta   90.00
_cell.angle_gamma   90.00
#
_symmetry.space_group_name_H-M   'P 1'
#
loop_
_entity.id
_entity.type
_entity.pdbx_description
1 polymer ?
#
loop_
_entity_poly.entity_id
_entity_poly.type
_entity_poly.pdbx_seq_one_letter_code
_entity_poly.pdbx_strand_id
1 'polypeptide(L)'
;MLLPRLQPPLRAAIKSIGRSGTSGTQTALNDAFAALSVKNAGPVLTFVRHASHQQQGAVNKAKDGPGKRLGAKKSGEQYVIPGNIIFRQRGSLWFPGENCAMGRDHTIYATQPGYVKYYKDPKTNPKRQYIGVTFERDQVLPLPPNSARRRRLGMEATKMELPEVVEEGAEIQLQEVTPVVRKRKVKERRGTEGMELTIRPGYMYREANWQIGRAAERAKVKVAPFVPRDRWTAWRKTTLRKTKNAEKRGLSRKKK
;
A
#
# COMPACT_ATOMS: atom_id res chain seq x y z
N MET A 1 -27.37 31.59 -33.49
CA MET A 1 -28.77 31.77 -33.03
C MET A 1 -28.72 32.34 -31.62
N LEU A 2 -28.92 33.65 -31.49
CA LEU A 2 -28.82 34.41 -30.25
C LEU A 2 -30.24 34.71 -29.76
N LEU A 3 -30.58 34.29 -28.53
CA LEU A 3 -31.87 34.54 -27.90
C LEU A 3 -32.01 36.02 -27.47
N PRO A 4 -33.18 36.65 -27.61
CA PRO A 4 -33.39 38.05 -27.27
C PRO A 4 -33.49 38.27 -25.75
N ARG A 5 -32.87 39.36 -25.30
CA ARG A 5 -32.90 39.88 -23.92
C ARG A 5 -34.29 40.47 -23.62
N LEU A 6 -34.93 39.99 -22.57
CA LEU A 6 -36.13 40.61 -21.99
C LEU A 6 -35.70 41.84 -21.15
N GLN A 7 -36.25 43.02 -21.47
CA GLN A 7 -36.08 44.25 -20.71
C GLN A 7 -37.00 44.27 -19.46
N PRO A 8 -36.60 44.96 -18.37
CA PRO A 8 -37.44 45.12 -17.18
C PRO A 8 -38.51 46.22 -17.35
N PRO A 9 -39.69 46.11 -16.71
CA PRO A 9 -40.73 47.13 -16.80
C PRO A 9 -40.38 48.39 -16.00
N LEU A 10 -40.57 49.54 -16.64
CA LEU A 10 -40.46 50.88 -16.08
C LEU A 10 -41.41 51.06 -14.89
N ARG A 11 -40.87 51.61 -13.80
CA ARG A 11 -41.61 52.06 -12.62
C ARG A 11 -42.67 53.10 -12.99
N ALA A 12 -43.86 52.89 -12.43
CA ALA A 12 -45.00 53.78 -12.48
C ALA A 12 -44.69 55.20 -11.95
N ALA A 13 -45.11 56.21 -12.71
CA ALA A 13 -45.21 57.59 -12.25
C ALA A 13 -46.29 58.33 -13.04
N ILE A 14 -47.56 58.24 -12.62
CA ILE A 14 -48.53 59.32 -12.79
C ILE A 14 -49.42 59.37 -11.55
N LYS A 15 -49.06 60.26 -10.63
CA LYS A 15 -49.92 60.77 -9.56
C LYS A 15 -50.37 62.14 -10.06
N SER A 16 -51.67 62.33 -10.35
CA SER A 16 -52.42 63.60 -10.19
C SER A 16 -53.60 63.73 -11.17
N ILE A 17 -54.77 63.22 -10.78
CA ILE A 17 -56.10 63.75 -11.14
C ILE A 17 -56.94 63.40 -9.90
N GLY A 18 -57.59 64.28 -9.15
CA GLY A 18 -58.22 65.56 -9.43
C GLY A 18 -59.48 65.51 -8.57
N ARG A 19 -59.60 66.41 -7.58
CA ARG A 19 -60.67 66.43 -6.58
C ARG A 19 -61.94 67.03 -7.21
N SER A 20 -63.05 66.30 -7.19
CA SER A 20 -64.40 66.88 -7.22
C SER A 20 -65.36 65.98 -6.47
N GLY A 21 -65.96 66.50 -5.40
CA GLY A 21 -67.00 65.82 -4.65
C GLY A 21 -68.36 66.01 -5.29
N THR A 22 -69.19 64.97 -5.26
CA THR A 22 -70.65 65.09 -5.17
C THR A 22 -71.18 63.91 -4.35
N SER A 23 -72.03 64.26 -3.40
CA SER A 23 -72.77 63.42 -2.48
C SER A 23 -73.88 62.63 -3.19
N GLY A 24 -74.10 61.38 -2.75
CA GLY A 24 -75.45 60.80 -2.70
C GLY A 24 -75.83 59.66 -3.64
N THR A 25 -74.96 59.19 -4.55
CA THR A 25 -75.35 58.13 -5.52
C THR A 25 -74.43 56.90 -5.55
N GLN A 26 -73.47 56.78 -4.63
CA GLN A 26 -72.54 55.63 -4.61
C GLN A 26 -72.98 54.46 -3.71
N THR A 27 -73.96 54.64 -2.82
CA THR A 27 -74.41 53.56 -1.93
C THR A 27 -75.27 52.53 -2.68
N ALA A 28 -76.18 52.98 -3.54
CA ALA A 28 -77.06 52.09 -4.30
C ALA A 28 -76.34 51.21 -5.33
N LEU A 29 -75.27 51.72 -5.96
CA LEU A 29 -74.44 50.93 -6.87
C LEU A 29 -73.61 49.89 -6.11
N ASN A 30 -73.04 50.27 -4.96
CA ASN A 30 -72.23 49.34 -4.15
C ASN A 30 -73.08 48.20 -3.55
N ASP A 31 -74.33 48.47 -3.17
CA ASP A 31 -75.26 47.42 -2.70
C ASP A 31 -75.71 46.50 -3.85
N ALA A 32 -75.92 47.04 -5.05
CA ALA A 32 -76.23 46.23 -6.24
C ALA A 32 -75.04 45.34 -6.65
N PHE A 33 -73.80 45.83 -6.56
CA PHE A 33 -72.60 45.02 -6.78
C PHE A 33 -72.38 43.97 -5.69
N ALA A 34 -72.75 44.25 -4.44
CA ALA A 34 -72.70 43.27 -3.34
C ALA A 34 -73.73 42.13 -3.54
N ALA A 35 -74.92 42.45 -4.07
CA ALA A 35 -75.95 41.46 -4.40
C ALA A 35 -75.58 40.57 -5.61
N LEU A 36 -74.75 41.08 -6.54
CA LEU A 36 -74.25 40.31 -7.69
C LEU A 36 -72.97 39.51 -7.39
N SER A 37 -72.40 39.64 -6.19
CA SER A 37 -71.20 38.91 -5.80
C SER A 37 -71.53 37.43 -5.61
N VAL A 38 -71.38 36.66 -6.70
CA VAL A 38 -71.37 35.19 -6.66
C VAL A 38 -70.40 34.76 -5.57
N LYS A 39 -70.94 34.26 -4.44
CA LYS A 39 -70.15 33.63 -3.39
C LYS A 39 -69.56 32.37 -4.01
N ASN A 40 -68.34 32.49 -4.52
CA ASN A 40 -67.62 31.37 -5.13
C ASN A 40 -67.23 30.39 -4.01
N ALA A 41 -68.17 29.53 -3.63
CA ALA A 41 -67.99 28.46 -2.65
C ALA A 41 -67.30 27.24 -3.29
N GLY A 42 -66.23 27.49 -4.06
CA GLY A 42 -65.35 26.43 -4.53
C GLY A 42 -64.49 25.94 -3.36
N PRO A 43 -64.20 24.63 -3.25
CA PRO A 43 -63.32 24.14 -2.19
C PRO A 43 -61.95 24.81 -2.36
N VAL A 44 -61.50 25.52 -1.32
CA VAL A 44 -60.15 26.06 -1.26
C VAL A 44 -59.20 24.88 -1.16
N LEU A 45 -58.73 24.38 -2.30
CA LEU A 45 -57.67 23.38 -2.35
C LEU A 45 -56.40 24.03 -1.80
N THR A 46 -56.11 23.75 -0.54
CA THR A 46 -54.83 24.06 0.09
C THR A 46 -53.75 23.22 -0.58
N PHE A 47 -53.19 23.75 -1.68
CA PHE A 47 -51.98 23.18 -2.27
C PHE A 47 -50.84 23.33 -1.27
N VAL A 48 -50.55 22.27 -0.52
CA VAL A 48 -49.34 22.15 0.29
C VAL A 48 -48.16 22.17 -0.68
N ARG A 49 -47.40 23.28 -0.69
CA ARG A 49 -46.17 23.35 -1.46
C ARG A 49 -45.12 22.46 -0.79
N HIS A 50 -44.93 21.25 -1.30
CA HIS A 50 -43.82 20.37 -0.91
C HIS A 50 -42.47 20.82 -1.52
N ALA A 51 -42.21 22.14 -1.60
CA ALA A 51 -40.95 22.66 -2.09
C ALA A 51 -40.00 22.84 -0.88
N SER A 52 -39.14 21.85 -0.65
CA SER A 52 -38.10 21.90 0.37
C SER A 52 -36.99 22.85 -0.07
N HIS A 53 -36.96 24.04 0.54
CA HIS A 53 -35.89 25.03 0.42
C HIS A 53 -34.52 24.53 0.96
N GLN A 54 -34.36 23.22 1.20
CA GLN A 54 -33.10 22.59 1.62
C GLN A 54 -32.26 22.07 0.43
N GLN A 55 -32.79 22.01 -0.79
CA GLN A 55 -32.06 21.46 -1.95
C GLN A 55 -31.05 22.44 -2.59
N GLN A 56 -31.27 23.75 -2.51
CA GLN A 56 -30.33 24.73 -3.10
C GLN A 56 -29.00 24.83 -2.33
N GLY A 57 -29.03 24.58 -1.02
CA GLY A 57 -27.84 24.66 -0.16
C GLY A 57 -26.87 23.49 -0.30
N ALA A 58 -27.30 22.32 -0.77
CA ALA A 58 -26.45 21.13 -0.94
C ALA A 58 -25.75 21.07 -2.31
N VAL A 59 -26.37 21.65 -3.34
CA VAL A 59 -25.83 21.75 -4.71
C VAL A 59 -24.77 22.85 -4.81
N ASN A 60 -24.90 23.92 -4.01
CA ASN A 60 -24.00 25.08 -4.02
C ASN A 60 -22.86 25.01 -2.98
N LYS A 61 -22.54 23.84 -2.41
CA LYS A 61 -21.42 23.72 -1.46
C LYS A 61 -20.10 23.53 -2.20
N ALA A 62 -19.07 24.25 -1.76
CA ALA A 62 -17.69 23.96 -2.14
C ALA A 62 -17.31 22.56 -1.62
N LYS A 63 -17.23 21.58 -2.53
CA LYS A 63 -16.63 20.26 -2.25
C LYS A 63 -15.12 20.39 -2.23
N ASP A 64 -14.58 20.99 -1.19
CA ASP A 64 -13.14 20.94 -0.95
C ASP A 64 -12.83 20.00 0.22
N GLY A 65 -11.95 19.03 -0.03
CA GLY A 65 -11.51 18.10 0.98
C GLY A 65 -10.26 18.64 1.67
N PRO A 66 -9.96 18.25 2.91
CA PRO A 66 -8.74 18.71 3.56
C PRO A 66 -7.51 18.28 2.74
N GLY A 67 -6.55 19.20 2.62
CA GLY A 67 -5.29 18.98 1.92
C GLY A 67 -4.56 17.73 2.41
N LYS A 68 -4.07 16.90 1.48
CA LYS A 68 -3.47 15.60 1.79
C LYS A 68 -2.01 15.66 2.23
N ARG A 69 -1.43 16.86 2.34
CA ARG A 69 -0.04 17.09 2.78
C ARG A 69 0.99 16.26 2.00
N LEU A 70 0.79 16.16 0.68
CA LEU A 70 1.73 15.50 -0.24
C LEU A 70 3.00 16.35 -0.41
N GLY A 71 3.98 15.85 -1.18
CA GLY A 71 5.24 16.52 -1.49
C GLY A 71 6.44 16.02 -0.67
N ALA A 72 7.54 16.75 -0.80
CA ALA A 72 8.80 16.47 -0.13
C ALA A 72 8.65 16.61 1.39
N LYS A 73 9.30 15.71 2.11
CA LYS A 73 9.44 15.70 3.58
C LYS A 73 10.89 15.84 4.01
N LYS A 74 11.82 15.47 3.12
CA LYS A 74 13.25 15.69 3.27
C LYS A 74 13.77 16.38 2.03
N SER A 75 14.56 17.43 2.22
CA SER A 75 15.21 18.15 1.12
C SER A 75 16.50 17.44 0.69
N GLY A 76 17.10 17.90 -0.41
CA GLY A 76 18.44 17.46 -0.80
C GLY A 76 19.44 17.68 0.33
N GLU A 77 20.39 16.76 0.45
CA GLU A 77 21.48 16.73 1.44
C GLU A 77 21.05 16.62 2.90
N GLN A 78 19.77 16.39 3.17
CA GLN A 78 19.32 16.20 4.53
C GLN A 78 19.63 14.78 5.02
N TYR A 79 20.10 14.68 6.26
CA TYR A 79 20.35 13.40 6.92
C TYR A 79 19.04 12.65 7.21
N VAL A 80 19.03 11.35 6.93
CA VAL A 80 17.90 10.44 7.13
C VAL A 80 18.35 9.11 7.73
N ILE A 81 17.44 8.47 8.46
CA ILE A 81 17.58 7.15 9.09
C ILE A 81 16.63 6.18 8.35
N PRO A 82 16.86 4.86 8.35
CA PRO A 82 15.93 3.90 7.77
C PRO A 82 14.50 4.10 8.26
N GLY A 83 13.53 4.04 7.34
CA GLY A 83 12.11 4.24 7.61
C GLY A 83 11.64 5.69 7.47
N ASN A 84 12.54 6.68 7.44
CA ASN A 84 12.14 8.07 7.23
C ASN A 84 11.51 8.27 5.86
N ILE A 85 10.35 8.93 5.83
CA ILE A 85 9.67 9.32 4.60
C ILE A 85 10.42 10.50 3.96
N ILE A 86 10.73 10.38 2.68
CA ILE A 86 11.41 11.42 1.89
C ILE A 86 10.41 12.19 1.03
N PHE A 87 9.47 11.49 0.38
CA PHE A 87 8.48 12.12 -0.50
C PHE A 87 7.16 11.36 -0.50
N ARG A 88 6.03 12.08 -0.29
CA ARG A 88 4.68 11.52 -0.40
C ARG A 88 4.04 12.00 -1.70
N GLN A 89 3.51 11.09 -2.51
CA GLN A 89 3.03 11.42 -3.84
C GLN A 89 1.78 10.64 -4.23
N ARG A 90 1.14 11.07 -5.33
CA ARG A 90 0.12 10.30 -6.03
C ARG A 90 0.72 9.87 -7.36
N GLY A 91 0.76 8.56 -7.60
CA GLY A 91 1.58 8.00 -8.67
C GLY A 91 3.09 8.17 -8.39
N SER A 92 3.92 7.81 -9.36
CA SER A 92 5.38 7.91 -9.26
C SER A 92 5.93 9.09 -10.06
N LEU A 93 5.86 10.29 -9.47
CA LEU A 93 6.55 11.48 -9.98
C LEU A 93 8.07 11.30 -9.83
N TRP A 94 8.46 10.89 -8.63
CA TRP A 94 9.81 10.44 -8.31
C TRP A 94 9.83 8.92 -8.18
N PHE A 95 10.93 8.32 -8.61
CA PHE A 95 11.18 6.88 -8.49
C PHE A 95 12.20 6.61 -7.38
N PRO A 96 12.13 5.44 -6.71
CA PRO A 96 13.15 5.05 -5.75
C PRO A 96 14.47 4.77 -6.48
N GLY A 97 15.55 5.40 -6.02
CA GLY A 97 16.92 5.16 -6.45
C GLY A 97 17.72 4.38 -5.40
N GLU A 98 19.02 4.62 -5.35
CA GLU A 98 19.96 4.02 -4.38
C GLU A 98 19.48 4.17 -2.93
N ASN A 99 19.47 3.08 -2.17
CA ASN A 99 19.13 3.05 -0.73
C ASN A 99 17.75 3.67 -0.38
N CYS A 100 16.83 3.67 -1.35
CA CYS A 100 15.45 4.07 -1.19
C CYS A 100 14.52 2.91 -1.58
N ALA A 101 13.34 2.88 -0.97
CA ALA A 101 12.26 1.98 -1.36
C ALA A 101 10.95 2.75 -1.49
N MET A 102 9.96 2.09 -2.11
CA MET A 102 8.66 2.67 -2.41
C MET A 102 7.55 1.88 -1.73
N GLY A 103 6.69 2.56 -0.99
CA GLY A 103 5.52 1.99 -0.33
C GLY A 103 4.35 1.73 -1.29
N ARG A 104 3.27 1.14 -0.75
CA ARG A 104 2.04 0.85 -1.51
C ARG A 104 1.41 2.09 -2.14
N ASP A 105 1.47 3.23 -1.46
CA ASP A 105 0.94 4.51 -1.94
C ASP A 105 1.96 5.33 -2.74
N HIS A 106 3.04 4.68 -3.21
CA HIS A 106 4.18 5.30 -3.89
C HIS A 106 4.98 6.30 -3.04
N THR A 107 4.80 6.30 -1.72
CA THR A 107 5.65 7.06 -0.80
C THR A 107 7.08 6.52 -0.84
N ILE A 108 8.06 7.40 -1.02
CA ILE A 108 9.48 7.03 -1.00
C ILE A 108 10.02 7.19 0.42
N TYR A 109 10.72 6.17 0.90
CA TYR A 109 11.36 6.15 2.21
C TYR A 109 12.80 5.62 2.14
N ALA A 110 13.62 6.02 3.10
CA ALA A 110 15.02 5.61 3.20
C ALA A 110 15.13 4.16 3.72
N THR A 111 16.01 3.36 3.15
CA THR A 111 16.33 2.01 3.67
C THR A 111 17.63 1.96 4.45
N GLN A 112 18.53 2.92 4.23
CA GLN A 112 19.81 3.04 4.93
C GLN A 112 20.01 4.46 5.47
N PRO A 113 20.80 4.64 6.54
CA PRO A 113 21.13 5.96 7.04
C PRO A 113 22.09 6.69 6.11
N GLY A 114 21.85 7.99 5.88
CA GLY A 114 22.62 8.77 4.93
C GLY A 114 22.00 10.11 4.54
N TYR A 115 22.36 10.64 3.39
CA TYR A 115 21.93 11.94 2.87
C TYR A 115 21.10 11.81 1.60
N VAL A 116 19.97 12.49 1.55
CA VAL A 116 19.05 12.45 0.39
C VAL A 116 19.65 13.16 -0.82
N LYS A 117 19.59 12.54 -1.99
CA LYS A 117 19.99 13.14 -3.28
C LYS A 117 18.89 12.94 -4.31
N TYR A 118 18.52 14.03 -4.98
CA TYR A 118 17.58 14.05 -6.10
C TYR A 118 18.40 14.07 -7.39
N TYR A 119 18.16 13.13 -8.31
CA TYR A 119 18.96 13.00 -9.52
C TYR A 119 18.15 12.45 -10.70
N LYS A 120 18.73 12.54 -11.90
CA LYS A 120 18.22 11.88 -13.11
C LYS A 120 19.26 10.87 -13.56
N ASP A 121 18.82 9.71 -14.00
CA ASP A 121 19.69 8.68 -14.57
C ASP A 121 19.29 8.40 -16.02
N PRO A 122 19.91 9.10 -16.99
CA PRO A 122 19.55 8.92 -18.39
C PRO A 122 19.96 7.56 -18.95
N LYS A 123 20.93 6.87 -18.32
CA LYS A 123 21.38 5.55 -18.75
C LYS A 123 20.33 4.49 -18.45
N THR A 124 19.74 4.55 -17.27
CA THR A 124 18.66 3.63 -16.86
C THR A 124 17.33 4.02 -17.49
N ASN A 125 16.91 5.29 -17.34
CA ASN A 125 15.70 5.78 -17.99
C ASN A 125 15.74 7.31 -18.21
N PRO A 126 15.72 7.79 -19.46
CA PRO A 126 15.90 9.21 -19.78
C PRO A 126 14.77 10.11 -19.29
N LYS A 127 13.57 9.58 -19.06
CA LYS A 127 12.39 10.38 -18.70
C LYS A 127 12.11 10.43 -17.20
N ARG A 128 12.76 9.58 -16.41
CA ARG A 128 12.48 9.40 -14.98
C ARG A 128 13.42 10.21 -14.10
N GLN A 129 12.92 10.57 -12.93
CA GLN A 129 13.66 11.26 -11.90
C GLN A 129 13.67 10.38 -10.64
N TYR A 130 14.78 10.38 -9.92
CA TYR A 130 15.05 9.44 -8.85
C TYR A 130 15.40 10.16 -7.56
N ILE A 131 15.06 9.52 -6.45
CA ILE A 131 15.46 9.92 -5.10
C ILE A 131 16.29 8.78 -4.53
N GLY A 132 17.54 9.07 -4.18
CA GLY A 132 18.44 8.14 -3.53
C GLY A 132 18.93 8.67 -2.18
N VAL A 133 19.52 7.77 -1.39
CA VAL A 133 20.23 8.09 -0.16
C VAL A 133 21.69 7.65 -0.31
N THR A 134 22.60 8.56 -0.04
CA THR A 134 24.06 8.37 -0.10
C THR A 134 24.65 8.28 1.29
N PHE A 135 25.78 7.59 1.48
CA PHE A 135 26.35 7.42 2.83
C PHE A 135 27.12 8.64 3.30
N GLU A 136 27.78 9.31 2.36
CA GLU A 136 28.57 10.52 2.55
C GLU A 136 27.81 11.68 1.92
N ARG A 137 27.94 12.87 2.49
CA ARG A 137 27.21 14.04 2.01
C ARG A 137 27.66 14.49 0.62
N ASP A 138 28.94 14.31 0.32
CA ASP A 138 29.58 14.77 -0.91
C ASP A 138 29.39 13.79 -2.08
N GLN A 139 28.89 12.59 -1.80
CA GLN A 139 28.66 11.58 -2.82
C GLN A 139 27.55 12.02 -3.79
N VAL A 140 27.87 11.97 -5.08
CA VAL A 140 26.94 12.34 -6.16
C VAL A 140 26.31 11.09 -6.78
N LEU A 141 25.01 11.17 -7.06
CA LEU A 141 24.27 10.17 -7.84
C LEU A 141 23.88 10.78 -9.21
N PRO A 142 23.80 9.99 -10.30
CA PRO A 142 23.94 8.53 -10.36
C PRO A 142 25.40 8.06 -10.29
N LEU A 143 25.61 6.83 -9.78
CA LEU A 143 26.94 6.22 -9.76
C LEU A 143 27.41 5.87 -11.18
N PRO A 144 28.72 5.97 -11.47
CA PRO A 144 29.24 5.46 -12.74
C PRO A 144 29.06 3.93 -12.82
N PRO A 145 28.73 3.38 -14.01
CA PRO A 145 28.22 2.02 -14.16
C PRO A 145 29.18 0.92 -13.69
N ASN A 146 30.49 1.15 -13.79
CA ASN A 146 31.51 0.16 -13.43
C ASN A 146 32.17 0.46 -12.08
N SER A 147 31.62 1.39 -11.29
CA SER A 147 32.15 1.66 -9.96
C SER A 147 31.67 0.65 -8.93
N ALA A 148 32.53 0.37 -7.95
CA ALA A 148 32.16 -0.48 -6.83
C ALA A 148 30.98 0.14 -6.06
N ARG A 149 29.92 -0.65 -5.84
CA ARG A 149 28.76 -0.22 -5.07
C ARG A 149 29.12 -0.15 -3.60
N ARG A 150 29.10 1.05 -3.02
CA ARG A 150 29.27 1.25 -1.58
C ARG A 150 28.12 0.59 -0.81
N ARG A 151 28.42 -0.06 0.32
CA ARG A 151 27.45 -0.67 1.24
C ARG A 151 27.96 -0.50 2.67
N ARG A 152 27.05 -0.36 3.63
CA ARG A 152 27.39 -0.39 5.07
C ARG A 152 27.21 -1.80 5.61
N LEU A 153 28.11 -2.21 6.51
CA LEU A 153 28.03 -3.49 7.21
C LEU A 153 26.84 -3.51 8.19
N GLY A 154 26.63 -2.41 8.92
CA GLY A 154 25.50 -2.25 9.84
C GLY A 154 25.54 -3.19 11.04
N MET A 155 26.74 -3.57 11.47
CA MET A 155 26.99 -4.48 12.59
C MET A 155 28.07 -3.89 13.50
N GLU A 156 27.98 -4.17 14.78
CA GLU A 156 28.95 -3.76 15.80
C GLU A 156 29.66 -5.01 16.35
N ALA A 157 30.96 -4.90 16.62
CA ALA A 157 31.75 -6.02 17.14
C ALA A 157 31.52 -6.15 18.64
N THR A 158 30.65 -7.08 19.04
CA THR A 158 30.46 -7.42 20.45
C THR A 158 31.45 -8.50 20.84
N LYS A 159 32.26 -8.25 21.89
CA LYS A 159 33.10 -9.29 22.49
C LYS A 159 32.16 -10.36 23.05
N MET A 160 32.33 -11.61 22.60
CA MET A 160 31.61 -12.72 23.18
C MET A 160 32.15 -12.94 24.60
N GLU A 161 31.30 -12.77 25.60
CA GLU A 161 31.64 -13.14 26.97
C GLU A 161 31.73 -14.66 27.00
N LEU A 162 32.96 -15.16 27.20
CA LEU A 162 33.16 -16.55 27.54
C LEU A 162 32.56 -16.74 28.94
N PRO A 163 31.75 -17.78 29.18
CA PRO A 163 31.26 -18.06 30.52
C PRO A 163 32.46 -18.19 31.46
N GLU A 164 32.43 -17.48 32.59
CA GLU A 164 33.42 -17.66 33.64
C GLU A 164 33.41 -19.14 34.03
N VAL A 165 34.56 -19.80 33.91
CA VAL A 165 34.76 -21.13 34.45
C VAL A 165 34.67 -20.95 35.96
N VAL A 166 33.51 -21.26 36.53
CA VAL A 166 33.37 -21.35 37.98
C VAL A 166 34.23 -22.54 38.38
N GLU A 167 35.46 -22.26 38.81
CA GLU A 167 36.24 -23.21 39.59
C GLU A 167 35.59 -23.30 40.96
N GLU A 168 34.48 -24.05 41.04
CA GLU A 168 34.00 -24.59 42.29
C GLU A 168 35.06 -25.57 42.80
N GLY A 169 36.00 -25.03 43.59
CA GLY A 169 36.74 -25.77 44.59
C GLY A 169 35.76 -26.34 45.61
N ALA A 170 35.10 -27.42 45.24
CA ALA A 170 34.56 -28.40 46.16
C ALA A 170 35.26 -29.71 45.83
N GLU A 171 36.06 -30.21 46.78
CA GLU A 171 36.56 -31.57 46.78
C GLU A 171 35.37 -32.53 46.67
N ILE A 172 35.05 -32.94 45.44
CA ILE A 172 34.17 -34.07 45.20
C ILE A 172 35.04 -35.29 45.45
N GLN A 173 34.82 -35.94 46.59
CA GLN A 173 35.28 -37.31 46.82
C GLN A 173 34.93 -38.13 45.59
N LEU A 174 35.95 -38.76 45.00
CA LEU A 174 35.85 -39.71 43.90
C LEU A 174 34.86 -40.83 44.24
N GLN A 175 33.58 -40.62 43.94
CA GLN A 175 32.68 -41.68 43.57
C GLN A 175 32.53 -41.61 42.06
N GLU A 176 33.00 -42.66 41.39
CA GLU A 176 32.92 -42.84 39.95
C GLU A 176 31.46 -42.91 39.48
N VAL A 177 30.79 -41.76 39.38
CA VAL A 177 29.58 -41.65 38.57
C VAL A 177 30.04 -41.39 37.15
N THR A 178 30.29 -42.50 36.45
CA THR A 178 30.47 -42.50 35.00
C THR A 178 29.39 -41.61 34.36
N PRO A 179 29.75 -40.69 33.45
CA PRO A 179 28.74 -39.99 32.69
C PRO A 179 28.07 -41.05 31.83
N VAL A 180 26.80 -41.32 32.10
CA VAL A 180 25.91 -41.94 31.11
C VAL A 180 25.74 -40.92 29.99
N VAL A 181 26.78 -40.80 29.17
CA VAL A 181 26.65 -40.41 27.78
C VAL A 181 25.60 -41.37 27.26
N ARG A 182 24.38 -40.89 27.05
CA ARG A 182 23.44 -41.56 26.16
C ARG A 182 24.11 -41.52 24.80
N LYS A 183 25.02 -42.48 24.57
CA LYS A 183 25.49 -42.88 23.26
C LYS A 183 24.23 -43.28 22.54
N ARG A 184 23.64 -42.34 21.79
CA ARG A 184 22.70 -42.71 20.74
C ARG A 184 23.47 -43.73 19.93
N LYS A 185 23.04 -44.99 20.01
CA LYS A 185 23.59 -46.10 19.23
C LYS A 185 23.39 -45.68 17.78
N VAL A 186 24.42 -45.09 17.17
CA VAL A 186 24.43 -44.85 15.74
C VAL A 186 24.41 -46.24 15.17
N LYS A 187 23.27 -46.61 14.58
CA LYS A 187 23.10 -47.90 13.95
C LYS A 187 24.00 -47.89 12.72
N GLU A 188 25.22 -48.41 12.86
CA GLU A 188 26.12 -48.64 11.74
C GLU A 188 25.34 -49.42 10.68
N ARG A 189 25.15 -48.78 9.53
CA ARG A 189 24.55 -49.43 8.38
C ARG A 189 25.64 -50.26 7.72
N ARG A 190 25.40 -51.56 7.56
CA ARG A 190 26.28 -52.47 6.81
C ARG A 190 26.68 -51.82 5.47
N GLY A 191 27.98 -51.80 5.19
CA GLY A 191 28.55 -51.29 3.94
C GLY A 191 29.34 -49.98 4.04
N THR A 192 29.80 -49.59 5.24
CA THR A 192 30.65 -48.38 5.43
C THR A 192 32.01 -48.71 6.04
N GLU A 193 32.53 -49.91 5.76
CA GLU A 193 33.89 -50.30 6.14
C GLU A 193 34.85 -49.87 5.01
N GLY A 194 35.76 -48.94 5.29
CA GLY A 194 36.91 -48.64 4.43
C GLY A 194 36.90 -47.34 3.61
N MET A 195 35.97 -46.40 3.81
CA MET A 195 36.06 -45.09 3.14
C MET A 195 36.79 -44.06 4.01
N GLU A 196 38.10 -43.97 3.83
CA GLU A 196 38.93 -42.91 4.40
C GLU A 196 38.71 -41.60 3.62
N LEU A 197 37.74 -40.80 4.06
CA LEU A 197 37.35 -39.55 3.41
C LEU A 197 38.20 -38.40 3.93
N THR A 198 39.25 -38.01 3.20
CA THR A 198 39.97 -36.76 3.46
C THR A 198 39.21 -35.56 2.88
N ILE A 199 39.02 -34.53 3.69
CA ILE A 199 38.22 -33.34 3.37
C ILE A 199 39.05 -32.36 2.54
N ARG A 200 38.53 -31.89 1.40
CA ARG A 200 39.05 -30.68 0.71
C ARG A 200 38.52 -29.41 1.40
N PRO A 201 39.37 -28.39 1.66
CA PRO A 201 38.97 -27.22 2.44
C PRO A 201 37.96 -26.36 1.65
N GLY A 202 36.76 -26.16 2.22
CA GLY A 202 35.75 -25.22 1.70
C GLY A 202 34.36 -25.80 1.45
N TYR A 203 34.19 -27.13 1.42
CA TYR A 203 32.88 -27.78 1.38
C TYR A 203 32.73 -28.68 2.61
N MET A 204 32.03 -28.20 3.64
CA MET A 204 31.58 -29.10 4.72
C MET A 204 30.63 -30.14 4.12
N TYR A 205 31.06 -31.39 4.08
CA TYR A 205 30.22 -32.51 3.69
C TYR A 205 29.11 -32.68 4.74
N ARG A 206 27.91 -32.18 4.43
CA ARG A 206 26.71 -32.53 5.20
C ARG A 206 26.15 -33.80 4.58
N GLU A 207 26.44 -34.94 5.20
CA GLU A 207 25.90 -36.25 4.80
C GLU A 207 24.40 -36.21 4.53
N ALA A 208 23.66 -35.42 5.31
CA ALA A 208 22.23 -35.20 5.12
C ALA A 208 21.89 -34.63 3.73
N ASN A 209 22.63 -33.63 3.24
CA ASN A 209 22.38 -33.02 1.94
C ASN A 209 22.70 -33.97 0.79
N TRP A 210 23.78 -34.75 0.94
CA TRP A 210 24.15 -35.77 -0.04
C TRP A 210 23.11 -36.89 -0.11
N GLN A 211 22.61 -37.35 1.04
CA GLN A 211 21.55 -38.36 1.11
C GLN A 211 20.23 -37.85 0.53
N ILE A 212 19.89 -36.57 0.71
CA ILE A 212 18.70 -35.94 0.12
C ILE A 212 18.81 -35.92 -1.41
N GLY A 213 19.96 -35.54 -1.96
CA GLY A 213 20.18 -35.52 -3.42
C GLY A 213 20.00 -36.90 -4.08
N ARG A 214 20.39 -37.96 -3.37
CA ARG A 214 20.32 -39.37 -3.83
C ARG A 214 19.01 -40.09 -3.44
N ALA A 215 18.08 -39.42 -2.78
CA ALA A 215 16.82 -40.02 -2.34
C ALA A 215 15.98 -40.53 -3.52
N ALA A 216 15.99 -39.80 -4.65
CA ALA A 216 15.29 -40.20 -5.87
C ALA A 216 15.88 -41.47 -6.50
N GLU A 217 17.22 -41.62 -6.48
CA GLU A 217 17.92 -42.81 -6.97
C GLU A 217 17.63 -44.04 -6.10
N ARG A 218 17.68 -43.89 -4.76
CA ARG A 218 17.33 -44.97 -3.81
C ARG A 218 15.87 -45.42 -3.94
N ALA A 219 14.96 -44.47 -4.16
CA ALA A 219 13.54 -44.76 -4.36
C ALA A 219 13.22 -45.24 -5.79
N LYS A 220 14.23 -45.41 -6.66
CA LYS A 220 14.10 -45.82 -8.07
C LYS A 220 13.02 -45.03 -8.82
N VAL A 221 12.85 -43.74 -8.48
CA VAL A 221 11.81 -42.90 -9.06
C VAL A 221 12.22 -42.52 -10.48
N LYS A 222 11.55 -43.11 -11.47
CA LYS A 222 11.71 -42.73 -12.88
C LYS A 222 10.94 -41.43 -13.14
N VAL A 223 11.66 -40.32 -13.28
CA VAL A 223 11.06 -39.05 -13.73
C VAL A 223 10.97 -39.09 -15.25
N ALA A 224 9.78 -38.86 -15.81
CA ALA A 224 9.62 -38.77 -17.25
C ALA A 224 10.43 -37.58 -17.79
N PRO A 225 11.16 -37.74 -18.92
CA PRO A 225 11.93 -36.65 -19.51
C PRO A 225 11.01 -35.47 -19.83
N PHE A 226 11.49 -34.26 -19.54
CA PHE A 226 10.75 -33.04 -19.84
C PHE A 226 10.68 -32.85 -21.36
N VAL A 227 9.46 -32.84 -21.91
CA VAL A 227 9.22 -32.55 -23.33
C VAL A 227 9.09 -31.02 -23.50
N PRO A 228 10.02 -30.36 -24.21
CA PRO A 228 9.91 -28.91 -24.45
C PRO A 228 8.70 -28.59 -25.31
N ARG A 229 8.10 -27.40 -25.12
CA ARG A 229 6.99 -26.83 -25.94
C ARG A 229 5.61 -27.49 -25.81
N ASP A 230 5.42 -28.51 -24.98
CA ASP A 230 4.08 -29.04 -24.71
C ASP A 230 3.31 -28.18 -23.68
N ARG A 231 2.80 -27.03 -24.16
CA ARG A 231 2.02 -26.08 -23.35
C ARG A 231 0.74 -26.70 -22.79
N TRP A 232 0.13 -27.66 -23.49
CA TRP A 232 -1.15 -28.24 -23.10
C TRP A 232 -1.03 -29.20 -21.92
N THR A 233 0.03 -30.01 -21.85
CA THR A 233 0.27 -30.87 -20.68
C THR A 233 0.77 -30.05 -19.48
N ALA A 234 1.60 -29.04 -19.70
CA ALA A 234 1.99 -28.10 -18.65
C ALA A 234 0.79 -27.34 -18.07
N TRP A 235 -0.13 -26.88 -18.93
CA TRP A 235 -1.38 -26.26 -18.51
C TRP A 235 -2.22 -27.24 -17.70
N ARG A 236 -2.53 -28.44 -18.21
CA ARG A 236 -3.31 -29.48 -17.51
C ARG A 236 -2.74 -29.84 -16.13
N LYS A 237 -1.42 -30.05 -16.03
CA LYS A 237 -0.75 -30.33 -14.74
C LYS A 237 -0.90 -29.16 -13.76
N THR A 238 -0.82 -27.93 -14.26
CA THR A 238 -0.99 -26.72 -13.45
C THR A 238 -2.43 -26.56 -12.97
N THR A 239 -3.43 -26.83 -13.82
CA THR A 239 -4.85 -26.81 -13.43
C THR A 239 -5.14 -27.86 -12.38
N LEU A 240 -4.69 -29.11 -12.57
CA LEU A 240 -4.82 -30.19 -11.57
C LEU A 240 -4.15 -29.85 -10.24
N ARG A 241 -2.98 -29.19 -10.27
CA ARG A 241 -2.32 -28.73 -9.04
C ARG A 241 -3.15 -27.65 -8.33
N LYS A 242 -3.73 -26.71 -9.08
CA LYS A 242 -4.59 -25.65 -8.53
C LYS A 242 -5.86 -26.23 -7.91
N THR A 243 -6.53 -27.17 -8.56
CA THR A 243 -7.75 -27.82 -8.04
C THR A 243 -7.44 -28.61 -6.76
N LYS A 244 -6.40 -29.46 -6.76
CA LYS A 244 -5.98 -30.22 -5.57
C LYS A 244 -5.61 -29.33 -4.38
N ASN A 245 -4.98 -28.19 -4.64
CA ASN A 245 -4.67 -27.22 -3.58
C ASN A 245 -5.92 -26.50 -3.07
N ALA A 246 -6.89 -26.21 -3.93
CA ALA A 246 -8.18 -25.65 -3.52
C ALA A 246 -8.98 -26.64 -2.66
N GLU A 247 -9.02 -27.92 -3.04
CA GLU A 247 -9.64 -29.00 -2.25
C GLU A 247 -9.00 -29.14 -0.88
N LYS A 248 -7.66 -29.18 -0.80
CA LYS A 248 -6.93 -29.23 0.48
C LYS A 248 -7.25 -28.03 1.38
N ARG A 249 -7.34 -26.82 0.81
CA ARG A 249 -7.73 -25.61 1.54
C ARG A 249 -9.19 -25.66 2.00
N GLY A 250 -10.09 -26.24 1.20
CA GLY A 250 -11.48 -26.47 1.56
C GLY A 250 -11.65 -27.47 2.71
N LEU A 251 -10.94 -28.60 2.65
CA LEU A 251 -10.91 -29.62 3.71
C LEU A 251 -10.35 -29.05 5.02
N SER A 252 -9.32 -28.20 4.95
CA SER A 252 -8.76 -27.53 6.14
C SER A 252 -9.71 -26.51 6.76
N ARG A 253 -10.62 -25.90 5.99
CA ARG A 253 -11.62 -24.94 6.51
C ARG A 253 -12.85 -25.62 7.11
N LYS A 254 -13.16 -26.86 6.71
CA LYS A 254 -14.29 -27.65 7.23
C LYS A 254 -14.03 -28.33 8.59
N LYS A 255 -12.81 -28.16 9.14
CA LYS A 255 -12.34 -28.79 10.38
C LYS A 255 -12.36 -27.83 11.59
N LYS A 256 -13.06 -26.70 11.47
CA LYS A 256 -13.48 -25.79 12.54
C LYS A 256 -15.00 -25.72 12.51
#